data_AF-A0A8C9JER9-F1
#
_entry.id   AF-A0A8C9JER9-F1
#
_cell.length_a   1.000
_cell.length_b   1.000
_cell.length_c   1.000
_cell.angle_alpha   90.00
_cell.angle_beta   90.00
_cell.angle_gamma   90.00
#
_symmetry.space_group_name_H-M   'P 1'
#
loop_
_entity.id
_entity.type
_entity.pdbx_description
1 polymer ?
#
loop_
_entity_poly.entity_id
_entity_poly.type
_entity_poly.pdbx_seq_one_letter_code
_entity_poly.pdbx_strand_id
1 'polypeptide(L)'
;HPHQFRPKRGAKLDRWQQPLVAIRALGFSGGPLARCGPEGPPPLLIGLFGTGIQSYFTFLRFLLLLNLLTLLLTAGFVLLPLVWLRPPDTGPSLNFTLQCPGGLQPQTGVPRFHNQLWNVLTGRAFNTTYLFYGAYRAGPESSSAYSIRLAYLLSPLACLFLCFCGTLQRLEKELPQRLFLGQDYRSPVSVKVFSSWDFCIRGQEAATIKKHEISNEFKVCLGEGRRFRLMQQQTRTQRACHLLTYLWVNVLIGLLVVGAISAIFWATKYSQDNKEESLFVLLQYLPPGVIALVNFVGPLLFVFLIQLENYPPNTEVNLTLIWCVVLKLASLGMFSFSLGQTVLCLGRNKTSCESFGYNACDYQCWENAVGEELYKLSIFNFLLTVAFAFFVSLPRRLLVERFSGSFWVWLDREEFLVPKNVLDIVAGQTITWMGLFYCPLLPLLNSVFIFLTFYIKKYTLMRNSKASPRRFRASSSTFFFQLVLILGLLLAVVPLGYVVSSIHSSWDCGLFANYAAPWQGVPELMALRLPPSGQRVLRYLGSHAFSFPVLILLSLVLTVCVSQSQANSRAIQRIRKQLVWVSVRWAGEGSHLAPERGLRGGALVGAWLLSGGGTVGAWSLASRRRGAWPLGGAR
;
A
#
# COMPACT_ATOMS: atom_id res chain seq x y z
N HIS A 1 48.98 -48.52 7.36
CA HIS A 1 48.94 -48.69 8.83
C HIS A 1 50.35 -48.43 9.38
N PRO A 2 50.52 -47.79 10.55
CA PRO A 2 50.20 -46.37 10.80
C PRO A 2 51.27 -45.66 11.66
N HIS A 3 51.17 -44.33 11.80
CA HIS A 3 51.47 -43.54 13.02
C HIS A 3 50.87 -42.14 12.79
N GLN A 4 49.59 -41.88 13.06
CA GLN A 4 49.00 -41.44 14.33
C GLN A 4 49.77 -40.36 15.12
N PHE A 5 49.29 -39.12 15.04
CA PHE A 5 49.27 -38.19 16.18
C PHE A 5 47.92 -37.45 16.22
N ARG A 6 47.15 -37.69 17.30
CA ARG A 6 46.00 -36.90 17.76
C ARG A 6 46.51 -35.61 18.43
N PRO A 7 45.64 -34.59 18.57
CA PRO A 7 45.41 -34.06 19.90
C PRO A 7 43.94 -34.04 20.33
N LYS A 8 43.77 -34.07 21.65
CA LYS A 8 42.55 -34.26 22.43
C LYS A 8 41.67 -32.98 22.50
N ARG A 9 40.39 -33.20 22.78
CA ARG A 9 39.40 -32.21 23.23
C ARG A 9 39.68 -31.76 24.67
N GLY A 10 39.37 -30.49 24.98
CA GLY A 10 38.65 -30.13 26.22
C GLY A 10 39.05 -28.83 26.93
N ALA A 11 38.01 -28.02 27.23
CA ALA A 11 37.90 -26.85 28.13
C ALA A 11 38.33 -25.47 27.56
N LYS A 12 37.41 -24.56 27.16
CA LYS A 12 36.58 -23.61 27.99
C LYS A 12 37.46 -22.81 28.98
N LEU A 13 37.47 -21.49 29.08
CA LEU A 13 36.74 -20.37 28.48
C LEU A 13 37.48 -19.13 29.03
N ASP A 14 37.77 -18.11 28.22
CA ASP A 14 37.66 -16.72 28.70
C ASP A 14 37.37 -15.80 27.52
N ARG A 15 36.13 -15.29 27.52
CA ARG A 15 35.46 -14.64 26.40
C ARG A 15 35.02 -13.25 26.84
N TRP A 16 35.99 -12.36 27.05
CA TRP A 16 35.76 -10.93 27.25
C TRP A 16 36.98 -10.17 26.73
N GLN A 17 37.01 -9.83 25.44
CA GLN A 17 37.80 -8.69 24.89
C GLN A 17 37.73 -8.48 23.36
N GLN A 18 37.02 -9.32 22.58
CA GLN A 18 37.04 -9.20 21.11
C GLN A 18 36.01 -8.29 20.38
N PRO A 19 35.23 -7.37 20.99
CA PRO A 19 34.47 -6.41 20.18
C PRO A 19 35.10 -5.00 20.05
N LEU A 20 36.27 -4.71 20.63
CA LEU A 20 36.86 -3.35 20.56
C LEU A 20 37.88 -3.13 19.44
N VAL A 21 38.42 -4.18 18.81
CA VAL A 21 39.46 -4.04 17.78
C VAL A 21 38.87 -3.91 16.36
N ALA A 22 37.62 -4.34 16.13
CA ALA A 22 36.96 -4.23 14.82
C ALA A 22 36.42 -2.82 14.50
N ILE A 23 36.43 -1.88 15.45
CA ILE A 23 35.86 -0.53 15.29
C ILE A 23 36.94 0.51 14.92
N ARG A 24 38.24 0.19 15.07
CA ARG A 24 39.34 1.15 14.80
C ARG A 24 39.92 1.12 13.38
N ALA A 25 39.48 0.20 12.52
CA ALA A 25 39.98 0.08 11.14
C ALA A 25 39.13 0.83 10.08
N LEU A 26 38.17 1.68 10.51
CA LEU A 26 37.28 2.45 9.64
C LEU A 26 37.63 3.95 9.56
N GLY A 27 38.91 4.30 9.68
CA GLY A 27 39.42 5.67 9.55
C GLY A 27 40.20 5.92 8.25
N PHE A 28 39.56 6.59 7.30
CA PHE A 28 40.10 7.49 6.26
C PHE A 28 41.32 7.10 5.37
N SER A 29 41.03 6.98 4.07
CA SER A 29 41.80 7.51 2.93
C SER A 29 40.89 7.38 1.70
N GLY A 30 40.53 8.35 0.86
CA GLY A 30 40.82 9.77 0.67
C GLY A 30 40.23 10.18 -0.70
N GLY A 31 39.09 10.90 -0.72
CA GLY A 31 38.55 11.70 -1.85
C GLY A 31 37.53 11.06 -2.82
N PRO A 32 36.66 11.86 -3.50
CA PRO A 32 36.08 13.16 -3.16
C PRO A 32 34.58 13.05 -2.78
N LEU A 33 34.15 13.94 -1.88
CA LEU A 33 32.75 14.13 -1.49
C LEU A 33 31.86 14.49 -2.69
N ALA A 34 30.98 13.59 -3.09
CA ALA A 34 29.79 13.91 -3.88
C ALA A 34 28.62 14.22 -2.91
N ARG A 35 28.39 15.52 -2.71
CA ARG A 35 27.16 16.19 -2.22
C ARG A 35 26.11 15.29 -1.57
N CYS A 36 26.08 15.28 -0.23
CA CYS A 36 24.89 14.99 0.54
C CYS A 36 23.89 16.16 0.40
N GLY A 37 23.01 16.08 -0.59
CA GLY A 37 21.72 16.77 -0.58
C GLY A 37 20.59 15.84 -0.10
N PRO A 38 19.39 16.36 0.19
CA PRO A 38 18.25 15.57 0.69
C PRO A 38 17.58 14.65 -0.37
N GLU A 39 18.24 14.42 -1.52
CA GLU A 39 17.62 13.92 -2.76
C GLU A 39 17.93 12.45 -3.10
N GLY A 40 18.33 11.60 -2.14
CA GLY A 40 18.65 10.19 -2.44
C GLY A 40 18.25 9.18 -1.35
N PRO A 41 17.77 7.96 -1.69
CA PRO A 41 17.70 6.86 -0.73
C PRO A 41 19.13 6.44 -0.32
N PRO A 42 19.37 6.07 0.95
CA PRO A 42 20.71 5.73 1.41
C PRO A 42 21.22 4.48 0.66
N PRO A 43 22.35 4.58 -0.08
CA PRO A 43 22.90 3.48 -0.87
C PRO A 43 23.27 2.24 -0.02
N LEU A 44 23.44 2.43 1.28
CA LEU A 44 23.75 1.38 2.25
C LEU A 44 22.63 0.32 2.41
N LEU A 45 21.36 0.69 2.18
CA LEU A 45 20.23 -0.26 2.28
C LEU A 45 20.12 -1.21 1.07
N ILE A 46 20.55 -0.74 -0.11
CA ILE A 46 20.46 -1.48 -1.37
C ILE A 46 21.40 -2.69 -1.36
N GLY A 47 22.62 -2.50 -0.83
CA GLY A 47 23.64 -3.54 -0.77
C GLY A 47 23.37 -4.66 0.23
N LEU A 48 22.73 -4.37 1.39
CA LEU A 48 22.51 -5.36 2.43
C LEU A 48 21.18 -6.14 2.32
N PHE A 49 20.11 -5.49 1.87
CA PHE A 49 18.75 -6.02 2.03
C PHE A 49 17.97 -6.17 0.72
N GLY A 50 18.50 -5.66 -0.39
CA GLY A 50 17.93 -5.80 -1.72
C GLY A 50 16.88 -4.74 -2.09
N THR A 51 16.47 -4.79 -3.35
CA THR A 51 15.63 -3.78 -4.03
C THR A 51 14.19 -3.72 -3.53
N GLY A 52 13.63 -4.82 -3.02
CA GLY A 52 12.24 -4.84 -2.51
C GLY A 52 12.02 -3.98 -1.26
N ILE A 53 13.02 -3.90 -0.37
CA ILE A 53 12.95 -3.08 0.85
C ILE A 53 13.13 -1.60 0.51
N GLN A 54 13.92 -1.27 -0.52
CA GLN A 54 13.98 0.10 -1.02
C GLN A 54 12.61 0.56 -1.54
N SER A 55 11.90 -0.28 -2.29
CA SER A 55 10.55 0.03 -2.78
C SER A 55 9.56 0.34 -1.66
N TYR A 56 9.68 -0.34 -0.51
CA TYR A 56 8.90 -0.05 0.69
C TYR A 56 9.12 1.36 1.23
N PHE A 57 10.36 1.76 1.47
CA PHE A 57 10.65 3.09 2.02
C PHE A 57 10.35 4.21 1.02
N THR A 58 10.54 3.96 -0.27
CA THR A 58 10.12 4.88 -1.35
C THR A 58 8.60 5.02 -1.41
N PHE A 59 7.86 3.94 -1.16
CA PHE A 59 6.40 3.96 -1.06
C PHE A 59 5.94 4.74 0.18
N LEU A 60 6.58 4.53 1.33
CA LEU A 60 6.26 5.23 2.57
C LEU A 60 6.50 6.75 2.47
N ARG A 61 7.61 7.16 1.84
CA ARG A 61 7.90 8.58 1.56
C ARG A 61 6.87 9.21 0.64
N PHE A 62 6.42 8.47 -0.38
CA PHE A 62 5.36 8.94 -1.27
C PHE A 62 4.04 9.17 -0.53
N LEU A 63 3.65 8.25 0.37
CA LEU A 63 2.46 8.44 1.20
C LEU A 63 2.60 9.63 2.16
N LEU A 64 3.79 9.85 2.73
CA LEU A 64 4.04 11.04 3.54
C LEU A 64 3.84 12.32 2.73
N LEU A 65 4.40 12.39 1.52
CA LEU A 65 4.20 13.54 0.62
C LEU A 65 2.74 13.75 0.24
N LEU A 66 1.99 12.67 -0.01
CA LEU A 66 0.55 12.76 -0.27
C LEU A 66 -0.22 13.33 0.92
N ASN A 67 0.06 12.88 2.15
CA ASN A 67 -0.62 13.42 3.34
C ASN A 67 -0.21 14.86 3.66
N LEU A 68 1.04 15.24 3.40
CA LEU A 68 1.49 16.63 3.52
C LEU A 68 0.83 17.53 2.48
N LEU A 69 0.62 17.02 1.25
CA LEU A 69 -0.12 17.73 0.21
C LEU A 69 -1.59 17.92 0.59
N THR A 70 -2.26 16.88 1.10
CA THR A 70 -3.65 17.01 1.54
C THR A 70 -3.77 17.97 2.73
N LEU A 71 -2.83 17.93 3.67
CA LEU A 71 -2.74 18.90 4.76
C LEU A 71 -2.54 20.33 4.25
N LEU A 72 -1.66 20.54 3.27
CA LEU A 72 -1.42 21.87 2.70
C LEU A 72 -2.68 22.44 2.04
N LEU A 73 -3.44 21.59 1.34
CA LEU A 73 -4.70 21.98 0.71
C LEU A 73 -5.78 22.28 1.74
N THR A 74 -5.96 21.44 2.76
CA THR A 74 -6.95 21.71 3.82
C THR A 74 -6.56 22.92 4.65
N ALA A 75 -5.28 23.10 4.98
CA ALA A 75 -4.80 24.28 5.69
C ALA A 75 -4.97 25.56 4.86
N GLY A 76 -4.63 25.52 3.57
CA GLY A 76 -4.70 26.68 2.68
C GLY A 76 -6.12 27.12 2.33
N PHE A 77 -7.02 26.18 2.01
CA PHE A 77 -8.39 26.50 1.58
C PHE A 77 -9.40 26.55 2.74
N VAL A 78 -9.18 25.84 3.84
CA VAL A 78 -10.16 25.78 4.93
C VAL A 78 -9.67 26.52 6.17
N LEU A 79 -8.53 26.14 6.73
CA LEU A 79 -8.08 26.69 8.02
C LEU A 79 -7.63 28.15 7.91
N LEU A 80 -6.87 28.52 6.88
CA LEU A 80 -6.33 29.86 6.72
C LEU A 80 -7.45 30.91 6.55
N PRO A 81 -8.46 30.72 5.67
CA PRO A 81 -9.58 31.65 5.60
C PRO A 81 -10.41 31.70 6.89
N LEU A 82 -10.59 30.57 7.58
CA LEU A 82 -11.35 30.52 8.84
C LEU A 82 -10.71 31.35 9.96
N VAL A 83 -9.37 31.32 10.07
CA VAL A 83 -8.63 32.12 11.05
C VAL A 83 -8.64 33.60 10.67
N TRP A 84 -8.56 33.91 9.38
CA TRP A 84 -8.51 35.29 8.89
C TRP A 84 -9.86 36.00 8.95
N LEU A 85 -10.95 35.28 8.66
CA LEU A 85 -12.31 35.84 8.59
C LEU A 85 -12.97 36.04 9.97
N ARG A 86 -12.33 35.57 11.06
CA ARG A 86 -12.84 35.51 12.46
C ARG A 86 -14.32 35.06 12.54
N PRO A 87 -14.61 33.83 13.00
CA PRO A 87 -16.00 33.41 13.13
C PRO A 87 -16.78 34.40 14.01
N PRO A 88 -18.05 34.70 13.69
CA PRO A 88 -18.91 35.43 14.62
C PRO A 88 -18.91 34.68 15.96
N ASP A 89 -18.93 35.44 17.07
CA ASP A 89 -18.97 34.91 18.42
C ASP A 89 -20.02 33.81 18.55
N THR A 90 -19.79 32.92 19.52
CA THR A 90 -20.68 31.81 19.88
C THR A 90 -22.07 32.36 20.17
N GLY A 91 -22.92 32.44 19.14
CA GLY A 91 -24.34 32.66 19.31
C GLY A 91 -24.90 31.54 20.20
N PRO A 92 -25.94 31.82 21.00
CA PRO A 92 -26.50 30.83 21.92
C PRO A 92 -26.87 29.59 21.13
N SER A 93 -26.50 28.41 21.64
CA SER A 93 -27.05 27.15 21.16
C SER A 93 -28.57 27.29 21.13
N LEU A 94 -29.17 27.12 19.96
CA LEU A 94 -30.62 26.98 19.87
C LEU A 94 -30.98 25.75 20.71
N ASN A 95 -31.42 25.99 21.95
CA ASN A 95 -31.84 24.95 22.88
C ASN A 95 -33.16 24.36 22.38
N PHE A 96 -33.10 23.57 21.32
CA PHE A 96 -34.22 22.74 20.90
C PHE A 96 -34.11 21.43 21.68
N THR A 97 -34.93 21.31 22.72
CA THR A 97 -35.06 20.05 23.46
C THR A 97 -35.76 19.03 22.58
N LEU A 98 -34.97 18.25 21.84
CA LEU A 98 -35.44 17.10 21.09
C LEU A 98 -36.00 16.10 22.10
N GLN A 99 -37.33 16.00 22.17
CA GLN A 99 -38.03 15.20 23.17
C GLN A 99 -37.99 13.73 22.74
N CYS A 100 -36.89 13.06 23.08
CA CYS A 100 -36.68 11.65 22.81
C CYS A 100 -37.50 10.80 23.80
N PRO A 101 -38.38 9.89 23.33
CA PRO A 101 -39.12 9.00 24.20
C PRO A 101 -38.15 8.01 24.86
N GLY A 102 -37.81 8.26 26.13
CA GLY A 102 -36.93 7.42 26.94
C GLY A 102 -35.63 8.08 27.43
N GLY A 103 -35.35 9.34 27.07
CA GLY A 103 -34.18 10.06 27.58
C GLY A 103 -34.40 10.53 29.01
N LEU A 104 -33.79 9.85 29.98
CA LEU A 104 -33.52 10.48 31.28
C LEU A 104 -32.76 11.78 31.01
N GLN A 105 -33.21 12.87 31.65
CA GLN A 105 -32.55 14.17 31.77
C GLN A 105 -31.03 14.10 31.51
N PRO A 106 -30.41 15.02 30.74
CA PRO A 106 -28.95 15.12 30.71
C PRO A 106 -28.47 15.49 32.11
N GLN A 107 -28.17 14.47 32.92
CA GLN A 107 -27.50 14.63 34.20
C GLN A 107 -26.18 15.31 33.85
N THR A 108 -26.07 16.55 34.31
CA THR A 108 -24.86 17.39 34.38
C THR A 108 -23.87 16.80 35.38
N GLY A 109 -23.56 15.51 35.20
CA GLY A 109 -22.70 14.70 36.02
C GLY A 109 -21.95 13.73 35.14
N VAL A 110 -21.09 14.26 34.25
CA VAL A 110 -19.99 13.46 33.70
C VAL A 110 -19.30 12.80 34.90
N PRO A 111 -19.26 11.46 35.02
CA PRO A 111 -18.48 10.85 36.07
C PRO A 111 -17.03 11.33 35.90
N ARG A 112 -16.58 12.19 36.82
CA ARG A 112 -15.28 12.88 36.84
C ARG A 112 -14.08 11.94 36.99
N PHE A 113 -14.29 10.63 36.94
CA PHE A 113 -13.27 9.60 37.09
C PHE A 113 -13.11 8.83 35.79
N HIS A 114 -12.44 9.43 34.79
CA HIS A 114 -11.51 8.68 33.93
C HIS A 114 -10.59 9.64 33.15
N ASN A 115 -9.30 9.51 33.46
CA ASN A 115 -8.12 10.30 33.05
C ASN A 115 -8.22 11.10 31.75
N GLN A 116 -7.77 12.35 31.77
CA GLN A 116 -7.57 13.22 30.60
C GLN A 116 -6.90 12.50 29.42
N LEU A 117 -5.97 11.57 29.70
CA LEU A 117 -5.30 10.75 28.69
C LEU A 117 -6.25 9.85 27.88
N TRP A 118 -7.30 9.31 28.50
CA TRP A 118 -8.33 8.52 27.82
C TRP A 118 -9.22 9.40 26.94
N ASN A 119 -9.57 10.60 27.40
CA ASN A 119 -10.31 11.56 26.59
C ASN A 119 -9.52 12.02 25.36
N VAL A 120 -8.18 12.08 25.45
CA VAL A 120 -7.29 12.34 24.31
C VAL A 120 -7.27 11.14 23.36
N LEU A 121 -7.08 9.91 23.85
CA LEU A 121 -7.05 8.70 23.03
C LEU A 121 -8.37 8.44 22.30
N THR A 122 -9.49 8.69 22.98
CA THR A 122 -10.83 8.55 22.40
C THR A 122 -11.16 9.69 21.43
N GLY A 123 -10.46 10.84 21.50
CA GLY A 123 -10.72 12.01 20.66
C GLY A 123 -11.77 12.97 21.24
N ARG A 124 -12.48 12.59 22.30
CA ARG A 124 -13.48 13.44 23.00
C ARG A 124 -12.91 14.75 23.53
N ALA A 125 -11.63 14.77 23.92
CA ALA A 125 -10.95 16.00 24.34
C ALA A 125 -10.90 17.07 23.22
N PHE A 126 -10.97 16.63 21.96
CA PHE A 126 -10.83 17.49 20.80
C PHE A 126 -12.17 17.79 20.12
N ASN A 127 -13.31 17.33 20.65
CA ASN A 127 -14.64 17.45 20.00
C ASN A 127 -15.05 18.90 19.69
N THR A 128 -14.54 19.87 20.46
CA THR A 128 -14.75 21.32 20.26
C THR A 128 -13.64 22.01 19.46
N THR A 129 -12.60 21.30 19.07
CA THR A 129 -11.46 21.83 18.31
C THR A 129 -11.65 21.62 16.80
N TYR A 130 -10.90 22.36 15.98
CA TYR A 130 -10.90 22.23 14.50
C TYR A 130 -10.50 20.85 13.96
N LEU A 131 -10.16 19.89 14.85
CA LEU A 131 -9.96 18.50 14.47
C LEU A 131 -11.24 17.89 13.89
N PHE A 132 -12.42 18.20 14.44
CA PHE A 132 -13.69 17.65 14.00
C PHE A 132 -14.58 18.66 13.27
N TYR A 133 -15.44 18.14 12.40
CA TYR A 133 -16.38 18.92 11.59
C TYR A 133 -17.26 19.90 12.39
N GLY A 134 -17.76 19.49 13.56
CA GLY A 134 -18.69 20.29 14.36
C GLY A 134 -18.12 21.61 14.89
N ALA A 135 -16.79 21.79 14.89
CA ALA A 135 -16.15 23.04 15.27
C ALA A 135 -16.17 24.10 14.16
N TYR A 136 -16.43 23.70 12.91
CA TYR A 136 -16.49 24.63 11.78
C TYR A 136 -17.89 25.22 11.66
N ARG A 137 -18.01 26.53 11.94
CA ARG A 137 -19.24 27.30 11.80
C ARG A 137 -18.98 28.51 10.90
N ALA A 138 -19.95 28.83 10.05
CA ALA A 138 -19.89 29.97 9.15
C ALA A 138 -21.20 30.77 9.23
N GLY A 139 -21.09 32.09 9.29
CA GLY A 139 -22.25 33.00 9.24
C GLY A 139 -22.93 33.02 7.86
N PRO A 140 -24.04 33.77 7.72
CA PRO A 140 -24.67 34.01 6.42
C PRO A 140 -23.69 34.70 5.48
N GLU A 141 -23.52 34.15 4.28
CA GLU A 141 -22.50 34.62 3.34
C GLU A 141 -23.02 35.77 2.47
N SER A 142 -22.21 36.82 2.32
CA SER A 142 -22.46 37.95 1.41
C SER A 142 -21.71 37.74 0.08
N SER A 143 -22.13 38.43 -0.99
CA SER A 143 -21.64 38.16 -2.36
C SER A 143 -20.14 38.41 -2.59
N SER A 144 -19.45 39.10 -1.66
CA SER A 144 -18.02 39.47 -1.78
C SER A 144 -17.07 38.69 -0.86
N ALA A 145 -17.58 37.91 0.11
CA ALA A 145 -16.75 37.18 1.09
C ALA A 145 -16.42 35.75 0.61
N TYR A 146 -15.25 35.22 0.99
CA TYR A 146 -14.81 33.84 0.71
C TYR A 146 -15.80 32.80 1.24
N SER A 147 -16.23 31.85 0.39
CA SER A 147 -17.22 30.86 0.78
C SER A 147 -16.62 29.64 1.47
N ILE A 148 -16.67 29.66 2.80
CA ILE A 148 -16.03 28.64 3.65
C ILE A 148 -16.75 27.29 3.47
N ARG A 149 -18.08 27.29 3.31
CA ARG A 149 -18.86 26.05 3.11
C ARG A 149 -18.43 25.31 1.85
N LEU A 150 -18.33 26.04 0.74
CA LEU A 150 -17.92 25.47 -0.54
C LEU A 150 -16.47 24.99 -0.50
N ALA A 151 -15.57 25.78 0.09
CA ALA A 151 -14.18 25.39 0.27
C ALA A 151 -14.03 24.11 1.10
N TYR A 152 -14.82 23.99 2.17
CA TYR A 152 -14.85 22.80 3.04
C TYR A 152 -15.29 21.55 2.28
N LEU A 153 -16.25 21.65 1.36
CA LEU A 153 -16.71 20.51 0.57
C LEU A 153 -15.78 20.15 -0.59
N LEU A 154 -15.30 21.15 -1.33
CA LEU A 154 -14.46 20.94 -2.52
C LEU A 154 -13.04 20.53 -2.15
N SER A 155 -12.50 20.97 -1.01
CA SER A 155 -11.12 20.66 -0.61
C SER A 155 -10.88 19.14 -0.43
N PRO A 156 -11.69 18.38 0.34
CA PRO A 156 -11.58 16.92 0.43
C PRO A 156 -11.73 16.21 -0.92
N LEU A 157 -12.67 16.65 -1.77
CA LEU A 157 -12.87 16.09 -3.11
C LEU A 157 -11.64 16.31 -4.00
N ALA A 158 -11.09 17.52 -4.00
CA ALA A 158 -9.85 17.85 -4.71
C ALA A 158 -8.67 17.04 -4.15
N CYS A 159 -8.56 16.88 -2.83
CA CYS A 159 -7.55 16.06 -2.18
C CYS A 159 -7.61 14.60 -2.63
N LEU A 160 -8.81 14.00 -2.64
CA LEU A 160 -9.02 12.62 -3.10
C LEU A 160 -8.69 12.47 -4.59
N PHE A 161 -9.09 13.43 -5.42
CA PHE A 161 -8.76 13.45 -6.84
C PHE A 161 -7.24 13.56 -7.08
N LEU A 162 -6.55 14.45 -6.37
CA LEU A 162 -5.09 14.57 -6.46
C LEU A 162 -4.37 13.30 -5.95
N CYS A 163 -4.89 12.66 -4.89
CA CYS A 163 -4.41 11.36 -4.45
C CYS A 163 -4.60 10.28 -5.53
N PHE A 164 -5.74 10.28 -6.22
CA PHE A 164 -6.00 9.38 -7.34
C PHE A 164 -5.03 9.62 -8.49
N CYS A 165 -4.86 10.88 -8.93
CA CYS A 165 -3.91 11.22 -9.99
C CYS A 165 -2.46 10.85 -9.60
N GLY A 166 -2.02 11.16 -8.38
CA GLY A 166 -0.67 10.86 -7.91
C GLY A 166 -0.40 9.35 -7.83
N THR A 167 -1.39 8.56 -7.42
CA THR A 167 -1.27 7.08 -7.38
C THR A 167 -1.31 6.48 -8.79
N LEU A 168 -2.17 6.98 -9.68
CA LEU A 168 -2.22 6.57 -11.09
C LEU A 168 -0.93 6.88 -11.84
N GLN A 169 -0.37 8.08 -11.71
CA GLN A 169 0.90 8.45 -12.36
C GLN A 169 2.04 7.52 -11.95
N ARG A 170 2.05 7.03 -10.70
CA ARG A 170 3.02 6.03 -10.26
C ARG A 170 2.71 4.65 -10.80
N LEU A 171 1.45 4.25 -10.85
CA LEU A 171 1.05 2.97 -11.42
C LEU A 171 1.40 2.89 -12.91
N GLU A 172 1.17 3.96 -13.66
CA GLU A 172 1.46 4.05 -15.10
C GLU A 172 2.95 3.85 -15.38
N LYS A 173 3.84 4.46 -14.58
CA LYS A 173 5.30 4.26 -14.72
C LYS A 173 5.73 2.80 -14.50
N GLU A 174 4.97 2.04 -13.71
CA GLU A 174 5.28 0.65 -13.34
C GLU A 174 4.58 -0.39 -14.26
N LEU A 175 3.48 -0.01 -14.91
CA LEU A 175 2.68 -0.86 -15.80
C LEU A 175 3.43 -1.41 -17.03
N PRO A 176 4.20 -0.61 -17.82
CA PRO A 176 4.87 -1.13 -19.02
C PRO A 176 5.90 -2.20 -18.67
N GLN A 177 6.62 -2.06 -17.55
CA GLN A 177 7.61 -3.06 -17.12
C GLN A 177 6.98 -4.44 -16.88
N ARG A 178 5.75 -4.50 -16.36
CA ARG A 178 5.00 -5.75 -16.14
C ARG A 178 4.46 -6.35 -17.44
N LEU A 179 3.84 -5.53 -18.30
CA LEU A 179 3.23 -6.00 -19.56
C LEU A 179 4.30 -6.55 -20.52
N PHE A 180 5.50 -5.96 -20.54
CA PHE A 180 6.61 -6.48 -21.35
C PHE A 180 7.27 -7.76 -20.79
N LEU A 181 6.98 -8.11 -19.53
CA LEU A 181 7.54 -9.27 -18.82
C LEU A 181 6.55 -10.42 -18.61
N GLY A 182 5.25 -10.16 -18.71
CA GLY A 182 4.19 -11.14 -18.53
C GLY A 182 3.55 -11.50 -19.86
N GLN A 183 3.92 -12.65 -20.42
CA GLN A 183 3.01 -13.81 -20.53
C GLN A 183 3.69 -14.98 -21.27
N ASP A 184 4.56 -14.71 -22.25
CA ASP A 184 4.91 -15.74 -23.25
C ASP A 184 6.40 -16.12 -23.34
N TYR A 185 7.24 -15.72 -22.40
CA TYR A 185 8.65 -16.13 -22.42
C TYR A 185 9.11 -16.65 -21.06
N ARG A 186 8.78 -17.91 -20.77
CA ARG A 186 9.62 -18.72 -19.87
C ARG A 186 10.98 -18.82 -20.55
N SER A 187 11.92 -17.97 -20.14
CA SER A 187 13.31 -18.07 -20.58
C SER A 187 13.76 -19.52 -20.40
N PRO A 188 14.17 -20.21 -21.48
CA PRO A 188 14.63 -21.58 -21.36
C PRO A 188 15.81 -21.60 -20.39
N VAL A 189 15.88 -22.64 -19.55
CA VAL A 189 16.89 -22.76 -18.49
C VAL A 189 18.30 -22.55 -19.06
N SER A 190 18.54 -22.96 -20.31
CA SER A 190 19.77 -22.73 -21.05
C SER A 190 20.16 -21.25 -21.13
N VAL A 191 19.25 -20.35 -21.52
CA VAL A 191 19.54 -18.91 -21.63
C VAL A 191 19.90 -18.31 -20.28
N LYS A 192 19.27 -18.77 -19.19
CA LYS A 192 19.65 -18.35 -17.84
C LYS A 192 21.05 -18.88 -17.47
N VAL A 193 21.36 -20.15 -17.74
CA VAL A 193 22.71 -20.70 -17.48
C VAL A 193 23.81 -19.85 -18.10
N PHE A 194 23.61 -19.37 -19.32
CA PHE A 194 24.63 -18.58 -20.02
C PHE A 194 24.57 -17.07 -19.75
N SER A 195 23.44 -16.50 -19.32
CA SER A 195 23.27 -15.05 -19.11
C SER A 195 23.14 -14.61 -17.65
N SER A 196 23.11 -15.54 -16.68
CA SER A 196 22.94 -15.22 -15.26
C SER A 196 24.18 -14.64 -14.57
N TRP A 197 25.39 -14.81 -15.14
CA TRP A 197 26.63 -14.33 -14.54
C TRP A 197 26.89 -12.86 -14.90
N ASP A 198 27.24 -12.05 -13.91
CA ASP A 198 27.62 -10.65 -14.08
C ASP A 198 29.14 -10.51 -13.98
N PHE A 199 29.78 -10.16 -15.09
CA PHE A 199 31.24 -10.03 -15.19
C PHE A 199 31.79 -8.75 -14.54
N CYS A 200 30.92 -7.82 -14.13
CA CYS A 200 31.32 -6.58 -13.45
C CYS A 200 31.61 -6.79 -11.95
N ILE A 201 31.36 -8.00 -11.41
CA ILE A 201 31.57 -8.30 -10.00
C ILE A 201 33.07 -8.49 -9.71
N ARG A 202 33.65 -7.56 -8.93
CA ARG A 202 35.07 -7.62 -8.52
C ARG A 202 35.29 -8.13 -7.08
N GLY A 203 34.24 -8.15 -6.25
CA GLY A 203 34.33 -8.53 -4.83
C GLY A 203 34.02 -10.01 -4.59
N GLN A 204 34.82 -10.68 -3.76
CA GLN A 204 34.64 -12.10 -3.43
C GLN A 204 33.31 -12.37 -2.72
N GLU A 205 32.90 -11.50 -1.80
CA GLU A 205 31.60 -11.61 -1.12
C GLU A 205 30.41 -11.45 -2.08
N ALA A 206 30.52 -10.50 -3.02
CA ALA A 206 29.49 -10.32 -4.05
C ALA A 206 29.42 -11.52 -5.02
N ALA A 207 30.57 -12.14 -5.34
CA ALA A 207 30.63 -13.32 -6.18
C ALA A 207 30.01 -14.56 -5.51
N THR A 208 30.25 -14.78 -4.21
CA THR A 208 29.61 -15.89 -3.47
C THR A 208 28.10 -15.68 -3.34
N ILE A 209 27.66 -14.44 -3.10
CA ILE A 209 26.24 -14.06 -3.10
C ILE A 209 25.61 -14.32 -4.47
N LYS A 210 26.28 -13.96 -5.56
CA LYS A 210 25.79 -14.18 -6.93
C LYS A 210 25.70 -15.66 -7.27
N LYS A 211 26.70 -16.45 -6.88
CA LYS A 211 26.68 -17.92 -7.04
C LYS A 211 25.50 -18.56 -6.31
N HIS A 212 25.23 -18.14 -5.08
CA HIS A 212 24.07 -18.64 -4.33
C HIS A 212 22.73 -18.20 -4.93
N GLU A 213 22.63 -16.96 -5.42
CA GLU A 213 21.45 -16.48 -6.15
C GLU A 213 21.15 -17.36 -7.36
N ILE A 214 22.14 -17.55 -8.22
CA ILE A 214 22.01 -18.33 -9.46
C ILE A 214 21.63 -19.78 -9.15
N SER A 215 22.27 -20.39 -8.14
CA SER A 215 21.93 -21.75 -7.71
C SER A 215 20.48 -21.88 -7.24
N ASN A 216 20.00 -20.92 -6.45
CA ASN A 216 18.62 -20.91 -5.98
C ASN A 216 17.64 -20.68 -7.13
N GLU A 217 17.96 -19.80 -8.07
CA GLU A 217 17.12 -19.56 -9.25
C GLU A 217 16.97 -20.84 -10.09
N PHE A 218 18.06 -21.59 -10.31
CA PHE A 218 17.99 -22.88 -11.01
C PHE A 218 17.16 -23.92 -10.27
N LYS A 219 17.31 -24.03 -8.95
CA LYS A 219 16.49 -24.95 -8.14
C LYS A 219 15.00 -24.64 -8.30
N VAL A 220 14.62 -23.36 -8.33
CA VAL A 220 13.23 -22.93 -8.55
C VAL A 220 12.76 -23.31 -9.95
N CYS A 221 13.52 -22.96 -11.00
CA CYS A 221 13.13 -23.29 -12.39
C CYS A 221 13.01 -24.80 -12.64
N LEU A 222 13.95 -25.60 -12.13
CA LEU A 222 13.91 -27.06 -12.25
C LEU A 222 12.74 -27.65 -11.44
N GLY A 223 12.46 -27.10 -10.25
CA GLY A 223 11.33 -27.47 -9.43
C GLY A 223 9.99 -27.22 -10.12
N GLU A 224 9.81 -26.04 -10.74
CA GLU A 224 8.62 -25.71 -11.52
C GLU A 224 8.45 -26.64 -12.74
N GLY A 225 9.53 -26.91 -13.47
CA GLY A 225 9.51 -27.82 -14.62
C GLY A 225 9.21 -29.28 -14.25
N ARG A 226 9.66 -29.74 -13.07
CA ARG A 226 9.31 -31.07 -12.54
C ARG A 226 7.83 -31.16 -12.18
N ARG A 227 7.27 -30.15 -11.51
CA ARG A 227 5.83 -30.11 -11.15
C ARG A 227 4.92 -30.07 -12.37
N PHE A 228 5.29 -29.32 -13.40
CA PHE A 228 4.50 -29.27 -14.64
C PHE A 228 4.40 -30.64 -15.31
N ARG A 229 5.52 -31.39 -15.38
CA ARG A 229 5.53 -32.76 -15.89
C ARG A 229 4.67 -33.70 -15.05
N LEU A 230 4.70 -33.56 -13.72
CA LEU A 230 3.85 -34.33 -12.81
C LEU A 230 2.36 -34.04 -13.04
N MET A 231 1.96 -32.78 -13.23
CA MET A 231 0.57 -32.42 -13.53
C MET A 231 0.09 -32.97 -14.88
N GLN A 232 0.99 -33.09 -15.86
CA GLN A 232 0.65 -33.64 -17.19
C GLN A 232 0.50 -35.17 -17.18
N GLN A 233 1.08 -35.86 -16.19
CA GLN A 233 1.00 -37.30 -16.00
C GLN A 233 -0.12 -37.74 -15.02
N GLN A 234 -0.91 -36.81 -14.46
CA GLN A 234 -1.96 -37.15 -13.50
C GLN A 234 -3.16 -37.88 -14.15
N THR A 235 -3.63 -38.94 -13.50
CA THR A 235 -4.85 -39.67 -13.87
C THR A 235 -6.11 -38.84 -13.57
N ARG A 236 -7.23 -39.13 -14.26
CA ARG A 236 -8.50 -38.37 -14.10
C ARG A 236 -9.03 -38.39 -12.66
N THR A 237 -8.89 -39.51 -11.95
CA THR A 237 -9.33 -39.67 -10.55
C THR A 237 -8.46 -38.86 -9.58
N GLN A 238 -7.14 -38.86 -9.78
CA GLN A 238 -6.20 -38.06 -8.99
C GLN A 238 -6.41 -36.57 -9.20
N ARG A 239 -6.72 -36.16 -10.44
CA ARG A 239 -7.07 -34.77 -10.78
C ARG A 239 -8.38 -34.33 -10.13
N ALA A 240 -9.39 -35.21 -10.10
CA ALA A 240 -10.67 -34.93 -9.43
C ALA A 240 -10.50 -34.80 -7.91
N CYS A 241 -9.75 -35.69 -7.27
CA CYS A 241 -9.44 -35.61 -5.83
C CYS A 241 -8.70 -34.30 -5.49
N HIS A 242 -7.69 -33.95 -6.29
CA HIS A 242 -6.93 -32.72 -6.10
C HIS A 242 -7.78 -31.45 -6.31
N LEU A 243 -8.69 -31.44 -7.31
CA LEU A 243 -9.65 -30.36 -7.52
C LEU A 243 -10.63 -30.24 -6.35
N LEU A 244 -11.08 -31.37 -5.81
CA LEU A 244 -11.97 -31.40 -4.65
C LEU A 244 -11.27 -30.79 -3.43
N THR A 245 -10.01 -31.16 -3.15
CA THR A 245 -9.21 -30.56 -2.08
C THR A 245 -9.04 -29.05 -2.26
N TYR A 246 -8.73 -28.59 -3.49
CA TYR A 246 -8.68 -27.15 -3.82
C TYR A 246 -9.99 -26.45 -3.49
N LEU A 247 -11.12 -27.03 -3.91
CA LEU A 247 -12.44 -26.46 -3.68
C LEU A 247 -12.74 -26.37 -2.18
N TRP A 248 -12.49 -27.42 -1.40
CA TRP A 248 -12.70 -27.43 0.05
C TRP A 248 -11.86 -26.39 0.79
N VAL A 249 -10.57 -26.26 0.47
CA VAL A 249 -9.69 -25.28 1.12
C VAL A 249 -10.13 -23.85 0.79
N ASN A 250 -10.45 -23.56 -0.48
CA ASN A 250 -10.91 -22.23 -0.88
C ASN A 250 -12.30 -21.89 -0.29
N VAL A 251 -13.20 -22.86 -0.15
CA VAL A 251 -14.48 -22.68 0.56
C VAL A 251 -14.23 -22.38 2.03
N LEU A 252 -13.30 -23.09 2.69
CA LEU A 252 -12.95 -22.84 4.09
C LEU A 252 -12.35 -21.44 4.30
N ILE A 253 -11.47 -20.99 3.39
CA ILE A 253 -10.95 -19.62 3.38
C ILE A 253 -12.09 -18.61 3.23
N GLY A 254 -13.03 -18.85 2.31
CA GLY A 254 -14.22 -18.01 2.12
C GLY A 254 -15.08 -17.92 3.38
N LEU A 255 -15.34 -19.06 4.05
CA LEU A 255 -16.08 -19.11 5.31
C LEU A 255 -15.37 -18.35 6.44
N LEU A 256 -14.04 -18.43 6.52
CA LEU A 256 -13.26 -17.64 7.48
C LEU A 256 -13.38 -16.14 7.22
N VAL A 257 -13.35 -15.71 5.96
CA VAL A 257 -13.53 -14.30 5.60
C VAL A 257 -14.95 -13.83 5.94
N VAL A 258 -15.98 -14.62 5.63
CA VAL A 258 -17.37 -14.29 5.98
C VAL A 258 -17.57 -14.24 7.50
N GLY A 259 -16.98 -15.18 8.25
CA GLY A 259 -17.00 -15.20 9.71
C GLY A 259 -16.27 -14.01 10.33
N ALA A 260 -15.15 -13.59 9.75
CA ALA A 260 -14.45 -12.37 10.14
C ALA A 260 -15.31 -11.12 9.94
N ILE A 261 -15.97 -11.02 8.78
CA ILE A 261 -16.88 -9.93 8.44
C ILE A 261 -18.06 -9.86 9.42
N SER A 262 -18.69 -11.00 9.72
CA SER A 262 -19.82 -11.05 10.64
C SER A 262 -19.41 -10.71 12.07
N ALA A 263 -18.24 -11.16 12.52
CA ALA A 263 -17.69 -10.80 13.83
C ALA A 263 -17.46 -9.29 13.98
N ILE A 264 -16.91 -8.64 12.94
CA ILE A 264 -16.72 -7.19 12.92
C ILE A 264 -18.07 -6.49 12.98
N PHE A 265 -19.06 -6.94 12.20
CA PHE A 265 -20.40 -6.36 12.16
C PHE A 265 -21.13 -6.43 13.51
N TRP A 266 -21.05 -7.57 14.21
CA TRP A 266 -21.64 -7.71 15.53
C TRP A 266 -20.87 -6.91 16.59
N ALA A 267 -19.55 -6.85 16.50
CA ALA A 267 -18.73 -6.07 17.41
C ALA A 267 -18.99 -4.56 17.28
N THR A 268 -19.10 -4.03 16.05
CA THR A 268 -19.48 -2.63 15.82
C THR A 268 -20.87 -2.35 16.34
N LYS A 269 -21.85 -3.20 16.02
CA LYS A 269 -23.23 -3.02 16.48
C LYS A 269 -23.32 -3.02 18.02
N TYR A 270 -22.71 -3.99 18.67
CA TYR A 270 -22.73 -4.12 20.13
C TYR A 270 -22.03 -2.92 20.81
N SER A 271 -20.92 -2.45 20.24
CA SER A 271 -20.20 -1.26 20.72
C SER A 271 -21.03 0.03 20.60
N GLN A 272 -21.83 0.15 19.53
CA GLN A 272 -22.69 1.33 19.32
C GLN A 272 -23.99 1.28 20.14
N ASP A 273 -24.56 0.10 20.40
CA ASP A 273 -25.82 -0.06 21.15
C ASP A 273 -25.62 0.07 22.69
N ASN A 274 -24.42 -0.23 23.24
CA ASN A 274 -24.15 -0.24 24.70
C ASN A 274 -23.17 0.87 25.17
N LYS A 275 -23.43 2.12 24.80
CA LYS A 275 -22.52 3.24 25.12
C LYS A 275 -22.50 3.69 26.57
N GLU A 276 -23.49 3.29 27.37
CA GLU A 276 -23.70 3.80 28.73
C GLU A 276 -23.25 2.85 29.85
N GLU A 277 -22.73 1.66 29.53
CA GLU A 277 -22.30 0.69 30.54
C GLU A 277 -20.94 1.01 31.20
N SER A 278 -20.75 0.52 32.42
CA SER A 278 -19.57 0.75 33.28
C SER A 278 -18.24 0.21 32.71
N LEU A 279 -18.26 -0.70 31.72
CA LEU A 279 -17.10 -1.15 30.95
C LEU A 279 -16.83 -0.29 29.70
N PHE A 280 -17.08 1.01 29.82
CA PHE A 280 -17.04 2.01 28.75
C PHE A 280 -15.79 1.94 27.86
N VAL A 281 -14.59 1.79 28.44
CA VAL A 281 -13.32 1.82 27.68
C VAL A 281 -13.11 0.57 26.82
N LEU A 282 -13.41 -0.61 27.34
CA LEU A 282 -13.21 -1.87 26.61
C LEU A 282 -14.24 -2.00 25.47
N LEU A 283 -15.49 -1.61 25.72
CA LEU A 283 -16.55 -1.62 24.72
C LEU A 283 -16.28 -0.61 23.59
N GLN A 284 -15.68 0.54 23.90
CA GLN A 284 -15.40 1.58 22.90
C GLN A 284 -14.25 1.23 21.93
N TYR A 285 -13.29 0.41 22.37
CA TYR A 285 -12.20 -0.11 21.53
C TYR A 285 -12.48 -1.52 20.99
N LEU A 286 -13.66 -2.08 21.25
CA LEU A 286 -14.05 -3.40 20.76
C LEU A 286 -13.96 -3.50 19.22
N PRO A 287 -14.48 -2.54 18.42
CA PRO A 287 -14.41 -2.69 16.97
C PRO A 287 -12.98 -2.62 16.41
N PRO A 288 -12.14 -1.62 16.77
CA PRO A 288 -10.72 -1.62 16.40
C PRO A 288 -9.98 -2.87 16.87
N GLY A 289 -10.27 -3.35 18.08
CA GLY A 289 -9.68 -4.56 18.66
C GLY A 289 -10.02 -5.82 17.87
N VAL A 290 -11.29 -6.04 17.53
CA VAL A 290 -11.74 -7.18 16.71
C VAL A 290 -11.16 -7.11 15.30
N ILE A 291 -11.15 -5.92 14.68
CA ILE A 291 -10.53 -5.71 13.35
C ILE A 291 -9.04 -6.07 13.39
N ALA A 292 -8.31 -5.64 14.41
CA ALA A 292 -6.90 -5.97 14.56
C ALA A 292 -6.67 -7.46 14.81
N LEU A 293 -7.48 -8.08 15.67
CA LEU A 293 -7.39 -9.51 15.98
C LEU A 293 -7.62 -10.35 14.72
N VAL A 294 -8.68 -10.07 13.97
CA VAL A 294 -8.99 -10.71 12.69
C VAL A 294 -7.85 -10.52 11.70
N ASN A 295 -7.33 -9.30 11.57
CA ASN A 295 -6.23 -9.01 10.65
C ASN A 295 -4.87 -9.58 11.08
N PHE A 296 -4.71 -9.96 12.35
CA PHE A 296 -3.53 -10.65 12.87
C PHE A 296 -3.65 -12.18 12.72
N VAL A 297 -4.79 -12.75 13.12
CA VAL A 297 -5.05 -14.20 13.09
C VAL A 297 -5.31 -14.71 11.66
N GLY A 298 -6.02 -13.94 10.85
CA GLY A 298 -6.39 -14.31 9.48
C GLY A 298 -5.21 -14.71 8.61
N PRO A 299 -4.14 -13.89 8.49
CA PRO A 299 -2.94 -14.26 7.75
C PRO A 299 -2.24 -15.54 8.25
N LEU A 300 -2.32 -15.85 9.55
CA LEU A 300 -1.74 -17.09 10.10
C LEU A 300 -2.54 -18.31 9.63
N LEU A 301 -3.86 -18.22 9.69
CA LEU A 301 -4.76 -19.27 9.21
C LEU A 301 -4.66 -19.45 7.69
N PHE A 302 -4.58 -18.36 6.92
CA PHE A 302 -4.42 -18.45 5.47
C PHE A 302 -3.12 -19.14 5.08
N VAL A 303 -2.00 -18.80 5.72
CA VAL A 303 -0.72 -19.50 5.46
C VAL A 303 -0.85 -20.99 5.75
N PHE A 304 -1.45 -21.37 6.88
CA PHE A 304 -1.65 -22.77 7.23
C PHE A 304 -2.53 -23.50 6.22
N LEU A 305 -3.66 -22.91 5.81
CA LEU A 305 -4.60 -23.51 4.86
C LEU A 305 -4.00 -23.65 3.45
N ILE A 306 -3.28 -22.63 2.97
CA ILE A 306 -2.67 -22.64 1.64
C ILE A 306 -1.49 -23.63 1.59
N GLN A 307 -0.81 -23.88 2.72
CA GLN A 307 0.22 -24.91 2.81
C GLN A 307 -0.35 -26.34 2.63
N LEU A 308 -1.60 -26.58 3.01
CA LEU A 308 -2.27 -27.87 2.76
C LEU A 308 -2.49 -28.13 1.27
N GLU A 309 -2.59 -27.07 0.46
CA GLU A 309 -2.83 -27.12 -0.99
C GLU A 309 -1.58 -27.43 -1.83
N ASN A 310 -0.40 -27.58 -1.20
CA ASN A 310 0.87 -27.93 -1.84
C ASN A 310 1.21 -27.06 -3.07
N TYR A 311 0.83 -25.78 -3.04
CA TYR A 311 1.14 -24.84 -4.11
C TYR A 311 2.66 -24.66 -4.32
N PRO A 312 3.12 -24.19 -5.50
CA PRO A 312 4.48 -23.70 -5.63
C PRO A 312 4.70 -22.50 -4.70
N PRO A 313 5.91 -22.34 -4.12
CA PRO A 313 6.17 -21.35 -3.08
C PRO A 313 5.88 -19.90 -3.54
N ASN A 314 6.00 -19.62 -4.83
CA ASN A 314 5.69 -18.30 -5.40
C ASN A 314 4.17 -18.03 -5.45
N THR A 315 3.36 -19.03 -5.79
CA THR A 315 1.90 -18.86 -5.83
C THR A 315 1.30 -18.93 -4.44
N GLU A 316 1.86 -19.75 -3.53
CA GLU A 316 1.49 -19.79 -2.12
C GLU A 316 1.55 -18.39 -1.50
N VAL A 317 2.68 -17.68 -1.67
CA VAL A 317 2.83 -16.34 -1.12
C VAL A 317 1.90 -15.35 -1.82
N ASN A 318 1.80 -15.36 -3.15
CA ASN A 318 0.92 -14.44 -3.87
C ASN A 318 -0.56 -14.63 -3.50
N LEU A 319 -1.03 -15.88 -3.37
CA LEU A 319 -2.40 -16.20 -3.00
C LEU A 319 -2.68 -15.78 -1.54
N THR A 320 -1.73 -16.06 -0.64
CA THR A 320 -1.80 -15.58 0.75
C THR A 320 -1.92 -14.06 0.80
N LEU A 321 -1.12 -13.35 0.00
CA LEU A 321 -1.15 -11.89 -0.07
C LEU A 321 -2.48 -11.36 -0.62
N ILE A 322 -3.04 -11.98 -1.65
CA ILE A 322 -4.36 -11.62 -2.19
C ILE A 322 -5.43 -11.77 -1.11
N TRP A 323 -5.47 -12.89 -0.40
CA TRP A 323 -6.44 -13.08 0.69
C TRP A 323 -6.23 -12.13 1.87
N CYS A 324 -4.98 -11.75 2.17
CA CYS A 324 -4.69 -10.71 3.16
C CYS A 324 -5.21 -9.33 2.73
N VAL A 325 -5.11 -9.00 1.44
CA VAL A 325 -5.68 -7.76 0.87
C VAL A 325 -7.20 -7.78 1.01
N VAL A 326 -7.83 -8.88 0.56
CA VAL A 326 -9.28 -9.05 0.62
C VAL A 326 -9.78 -8.93 2.06
N LEU A 327 -9.15 -9.62 3.01
CA LEU A 327 -9.52 -9.55 4.42
C LEU A 327 -9.42 -8.13 4.99
N LYS A 328 -8.29 -7.42 4.74
CA LYS A 328 -8.09 -6.07 5.26
C LYS A 328 -9.06 -5.06 4.66
N LEU A 329 -9.22 -5.05 3.34
CA LEU A 329 -10.14 -4.12 2.68
C LEU A 329 -11.61 -4.43 3.04
N ALA A 330 -11.98 -5.72 3.11
CA ALA A 330 -13.31 -6.12 3.56
C ALA A 330 -13.54 -5.73 5.03
N SER A 331 -12.55 -5.87 5.91
CA SER A 331 -12.68 -5.48 7.32
C SER A 331 -12.97 -3.98 7.48
N LEU A 332 -12.28 -3.12 6.72
CA LEU A 332 -12.50 -1.68 6.74
C LEU A 332 -13.82 -1.28 6.07
N GLY A 333 -14.17 -1.92 4.95
CA GLY A 333 -15.43 -1.70 4.27
C GLY A 333 -16.64 -2.07 5.14
N MET A 334 -16.57 -3.21 5.82
CA MET A 334 -17.61 -3.67 6.73
C MET A 334 -17.72 -2.81 7.98
N PHE A 335 -16.60 -2.33 8.53
CA PHE A 335 -16.62 -1.34 9.58
C PHE A 335 -17.33 -0.06 9.14
N SER A 336 -16.97 0.49 7.97
CA SER A 336 -17.63 1.69 7.42
C SER A 336 -19.11 1.48 7.16
N PHE A 337 -19.50 0.31 6.62
CA PHE A 337 -20.90 -0.03 6.36
C PHE A 337 -21.70 -0.18 7.64
N SER A 338 -21.20 -0.93 8.62
CA SER A 338 -21.88 -1.16 9.89
C SER A 338 -22.03 0.13 10.71
N LEU A 339 -21.00 0.98 10.69
CA LEU A 339 -21.06 2.29 11.30
C LEU A 339 -22.08 3.19 10.60
N GLY A 340 -22.15 3.16 9.26
CA GLY A 340 -23.21 3.81 8.49
C GLY A 340 -24.61 3.32 8.87
N GLN A 341 -24.83 2.01 8.99
CA GLN A 341 -26.15 1.46 9.36
C GLN A 341 -26.59 1.83 10.79
N THR A 342 -25.65 1.95 11.73
CA THR A 342 -25.95 2.27 13.13
C THR A 342 -26.20 3.76 13.33
N VAL A 343 -25.41 4.61 12.68
CA VAL A 343 -25.51 6.07 12.79
C VAL A 343 -26.64 6.63 11.91
N LEU A 344 -26.74 6.16 10.67
CA LEU A 344 -27.66 6.68 9.65
C LEU A 344 -28.92 5.81 9.47
N CYS A 345 -29.12 4.80 10.31
CA CYS A 345 -30.29 3.90 10.25
C CYS A 345 -30.53 3.21 8.88
N LEU A 346 -29.50 3.06 8.05
CA LEU A 346 -29.63 2.47 6.71
C LEU A 346 -30.20 1.05 6.76
N GLY A 347 -31.45 0.89 6.29
CA GLY A 347 -32.15 -0.40 6.27
C GLY A 347 -32.81 -0.81 7.60
N ARG A 348 -33.05 0.14 8.51
CA ARG A 348 -33.74 -0.10 9.79
C ARG A 348 -34.96 0.80 9.97
N ASN A 349 -36.10 0.20 10.31
CA ASN A 349 -37.30 0.93 10.70
C ASN A 349 -37.26 1.22 12.21
N LYS A 350 -36.40 2.15 12.64
CA LYS A 350 -36.48 2.75 13.98
C LYS A 350 -37.28 4.05 13.87
N THR A 351 -38.29 4.21 14.72
CA THR A 351 -39.14 5.41 14.79
C THR A 351 -38.33 6.69 15.07
N SER A 352 -37.17 6.58 15.76
CA SER A 352 -36.26 7.70 16.02
C SER A 352 -35.52 8.23 14.79
N CYS A 353 -35.56 7.51 13.66
CA CYS A 353 -34.90 7.90 12.41
C CYS A 353 -35.85 8.45 11.34
N GLU A 354 -37.18 8.38 11.55
CA GLU A 354 -38.18 8.85 10.58
C GLU A 354 -38.21 10.38 10.42
N SER A 355 -37.83 11.13 11.46
CA SER A 355 -37.93 12.60 11.47
C SER A 355 -36.73 13.31 10.82
N PHE A 356 -35.51 12.79 11.01
CA PHE A 356 -34.27 13.48 10.60
C PHE A 356 -33.34 12.64 9.70
N GLY A 357 -33.68 11.39 9.39
CA GLY A 357 -32.87 10.51 8.54
C GLY A 357 -31.60 9.93 9.19
N TYR A 358 -31.38 10.18 10.48
CA TYR A 358 -30.33 9.59 11.32
C TYR A 358 -30.79 9.51 12.78
N ASN A 359 -30.05 8.81 13.63
CA ASN A 359 -30.43 8.61 15.03
C ASN A 359 -30.13 9.86 15.89
N ALA A 360 -31.02 10.86 15.84
CA ALA A 360 -30.82 12.16 16.48
C ALA A 360 -30.76 12.12 18.02
N CYS A 361 -31.34 11.09 18.64
CA CYS A 361 -31.37 10.96 20.11
C CYS A 361 -30.03 10.53 20.70
N ASP A 362 -29.34 9.59 20.04
CA ASP A 362 -28.04 9.10 20.51
C ASP A 362 -26.87 9.97 20.00
N TYR A 363 -27.10 10.71 18.91
CA TYR A 363 -26.08 11.50 18.22
C TYR A 363 -26.60 12.88 17.85
N GLN A 364 -26.34 13.88 18.69
CA GLN A 364 -26.61 15.29 18.34
C GLN A 364 -25.81 15.71 17.09
N CYS A 365 -24.55 15.27 17.01
CA CYS A 365 -23.63 15.50 15.89
C CYS A 365 -23.08 14.19 15.35
N TRP A 366 -23.76 13.63 14.37
CA TRP A 366 -23.40 12.32 13.84
C TRP A 366 -22.07 12.35 13.07
N GLU A 367 -21.73 13.43 12.36
CA GLU A 367 -20.46 13.58 11.62
C GLU A 367 -19.25 13.52 12.56
N ASN A 368 -19.35 14.15 13.75
CA ASN A 368 -18.30 14.09 14.75
C ASN A 368 -18.17 12.69 15.34
N ALA A 369 -19.29 11.99 15.55
CA ALA A 369 -19.25 10.61 16.02
C ALA A 369 -18.55 9.67 15.02
N VAL A 370 -18.82 9.83 13.72
CA VAL A 370 -18.07 9.09 12.68
C VAL A 370 -16.59 9.44 12.71
N GLY A 371 -16.25 10.73 12.85
CA GLY A 371 -14.88 11.20 13.01
C GLY A 371 -14.17 10.59 14.22
N GLU A 372 -14.85 10.50 15.37
CA GLU A 372 -14.32 9.92 16.61
C GLU A 372 -13.95 8.44 16.43
N GLU A 373 -14.82 7.67 15.76
CA GLU A 373 -14.59 6.26 15.47
C GLU A 373 -13.41 6.04 14.50
N LEU A 374 -13.29 6.87 13.46
CA LEU A 374 -12.15 6.82 12.53
C LEU A 374 -10.83 7.25 13.19
N TYR A 375 -10.87 8.24 14.07
CA TYR A 375 -9.74 8.69 14.87
C TYR A 375 -9.25 7.58 15.80
N LYS A 376 -10.16 6.94 16.55
CA LYS A 376 -9.86 5.79 17.40
C LYS A 376 -9.22 4.64 16.62
N LEU A 377 -9.77 4.30 15.46
CA LEU A 377 -9.21 3.24 14.60
C LEU A 377 -7.79 3.59 14.11
N SER A 378 -7.54 4.85 13.75
CA SER A 378 -6.21 5.34 13.33
C SER A 378 -5.18 5.26 14.46
N ILE A 379 -5.50 5.78 15.65
CA ILE A 379 -4.63 5.70 16.84
C ILE A 379 -4.35 4.25 17.19
N PHE A 380 -5.40 3.42 17.26
CA PHE A 380 -5.26 2.02 17.65
C PHE A 380 -4.34 1.25 16.69
N ASN A 381 -4.45 1.49 15.39
CA ASN A 381 -3.57 0.88 14.38
C ASN A 381 -2.10 1.32 14.56
N PHE A 382 -1.85 2.60 14.85
CA PHE A 382 -0.51 3.10 15.13
C PHE A 382 0.06 2.49 16.42
N LEU A 383 -0.71 2.51 17.51
CA LEU A 383 -0.31 1.92 18.79
C LEU A 383 -0.02 0.43 18.66
N LEU A 384 -0.81 -0.32 17.89
CA LEU A 384 -0.58 -1.73 17.62
C LEU A 384 0.70 -1.95 16.81
N THR A 385 0.99 -1.09 15.83
CA THR A 385 2.25 -1.14 15.07
C THR A 385 3.47 -0.93 15.97
N VAL A 386 3.39 0.04 16.88
CA VAL A 386 4.42 0.30 17.90
C VAL A 386 4.53 -0.88 18.86
N ALA A 387 3.41 -1.36 19.41
CA ALA A 387 3.37 -2.49 20.33
C ALA A 387 3.95 -3.76 19.71
N PHE A 388 3.65 -4.06 18.45
CA PHE A 388 4.23 -5.20 17.75
C PHE A 388 5.75 -5.07 17.62
N ALA A 389 6.26 -3.87 17.31
CA ALA A 389 7.70 -3.63 17.26
C ALA A 389 8.36 -3.85 18.62
N PHE A 390 7.79 -3.31 19.71
CA PHE A 390 8.40 -3.35 21.03
C PHE A 390 8.18 -4.65 21.82
N PHE A 391 7.01 -5.26 21.73
CA PHE A 391 6.62 -6.44 22.51
C PHE A 391 6.75 -7.76 21.76
N VAL A 392 6.76 -7.74 20.42
CA VAL A 392 6.92 -8.97 19.63
C VAL A 392 8.29 -9.03 18.98
N SER A 393 8.66 -8.02 18.19
CA SER A 393 9.88 -8.09 17.38
C SER A 393 11.17 -7.97 18.21
N LEU A 394 11.20 -7.08 19.22
CA LEU A 394 12.39 -6.91 20.08
C LEU A 394 12.59 -8.09 21.03
N PRO A 395 11.58 -8.58 21.77
CA PRO A 395 11.77 -9.67 22.71
C PRO A 395 12.09 -10.97 21.97
N ARG A 396 11.45 -11.24 20.82
CA ARG A 396 11.80 -12.39 19.97
C ARG A 396 13.30 -12.41 19.66
N ARG A 397 13.86 -11.27 19.27
CA ARG A 397 15.30 -11.17 18.99
C ARG A 397 16.15 -11.42 20.24
N LEU A 398 15.84 -10.77 21.36
CA LEU A 398 16.60 -10.92 22.61
C LEU A 398 16.60 -12.38 23.08
N LEU A 399 15.46 -13.07 22.97
CA LEU A 399 15.33 -14.46 23.36
C LEU A 399 16.13 -15.40 22.45
N VAL A 400 16.07 -15.21 21.12
CA VAL A 400 16.84 -16.01 20.15
C VAL A 400 18.35 -15.78 20.28
N GLU A 401 18.80 -14.57 20.64
CA GLU A 401 20.22 -14.29 20.88
C GLU A 401 20.73 -14.81 22.24
N ARG A 402 19.85 -14.88 23.25
CA ARG A 402 20.23 -15.26 24.62
C ARG A 402 20.18 -16.76 24.88
N PHE A 403 19.22 -17.48 24.30
CA PHE A 403 18.98 -18.88 24.60
C PHE A 403 19.37 -19.78 23.42
N SER A 404 20.21 -20.78 23.68
CA SER A 404 20.57 -21.84 22.73
C SER A 404 19.71 -23.08 22.96
N GLY A 405 18.87 -23.46 21.99
CA GLY A 405 18.06 -24.67 22.02
C GLY A 405 17.30 -24.91 20.70
N SER A 406 16.84 -26.14 20.46
CA SER A 406 16.16 -26.52 19.20
C SER A 406 14.91 -25.68 18.92
N PHE A 407 14.15 -25.33 19.97
CA PHE A 407 12.99 -24.45 19.87
C PHE A 407 13.35 -23.02 19.44
N TRP A 408 14.42 -22.42 19.99
CA TRP A 408 14.85 -21.07 19.64
C TRP A 408 15.47 -21.00 18.24
N VAL A 409 16.07 -22.10 17.77
CA VAL A 409 16.51 -22.27 16.38
C VAL A 409 15.31 -22.39 15.43
N TRP A 410 14.23 -23.06 15.86
CA TRP A 410 12.98 -23.13 15.09
C TRP A 410 12.24 -21.78 15.01
N LEU A 411 12.22 -21.02 16.11
CA LEU A 411 11.56 -19.70 16.16
C LEU A 411 12.24 -18.70 15.20
N ASP A 412 13.57 -18.81 15.03
CA ASP A 412 14.50 -17.97 14.23
C ASP A 412 14.24 -16.44 14.34
N ARG A 413 15.07 -15.64 13.67
CA ARG A 413 14.82 -14.20 13.51
C ARG A 413 13.62 -13.98 12.60
N GLU A 414 12.84 -12.95 12.91
CA GLU A 414 11.70 -12.55 12.09
C GLU A 414 12.14 -12.14 10.67
N GLU A 415 11.45 -12.66 9.66
CA GLU A 415 11.62 -12.24 8.27
C GLU A 415 10.83 -10.96 7.99
N PHE A 416 11.48 -9.95 7.40
CA PHE A 416 10.79 -8.73 7.01
C PHE A 416 10.00 -8.93 5.71
N LEU A 417 8.74 -9.36 5.84
CA LEU A 417 7.82 -9.45 4.70
C LEU A 417 7.32 -8.06 4.29
N VAL A 418 7.91 -7.52 3.22
CA VAL A 418 7.54 -6.20 2.68
C VAL A 418 6.04 -6.07 2.40
N PRO A 419 5.38 -7.01 1.70
CA PRO A 419 3.97 -6.81 1.33
C PRO A 419 3.01 -6.76 2.52
N LYS A 420 3.29 -7.51 3.60
CA LYS A 420 2.49 -7.46 4.84
C LYS A 420 2.56 -6.07 5.48
N ASN A 421 3.76 -5.52 5.60
CA ASN A 421 3.96 -4.19 6.15
C ASN A 421 3.34 -3.08 5.27
N VAL A 422 3.33 -3.25 3.94
CA VAL A 422 2.65 -2.30 3.04
C VAL A 422 1.14 -2.32 3.28
N LEU A 423 0.55 -3.50 3.49
CA LEU A 423 -0.89 -3.62 3.72
C LEU A 423 -1.36 -2.88 4.99
N ASP A 424 -0.58 -2.91 6.06
CA ASP A 424 -0.88 -2.18 7.29
C ASP A 424 -0.85 -0.66 7.08
N ILE A 425 0.09 -0.18 6.27
CA ILE A 425 0.21 1.24 5.92
C ILE A 425 -0.92 1.68 4.99
N VAL A 426 -1.27 0.87 4.00
CA VAL A 426 -2.41 1.18 3.11
C VAL A 426 -3.71 1.25 3.91
N ALA A 427 -3.93 0.33 4.85
CA ALA A 427 -5.10 0.38 5.74
C ALA A 427 -5.17 1.69 6.56
N GLY A 428 -4.04 2.19 7.08
CA GLY A 428 -3.98 3.51 7.72
C GLY A 428 -4.29 4.67 6.76
N GLN A 429 -3.78 4.59 5.53
CA GLN A 429 -4.06 5.58 4.49
C GLN A 429 -5.54 5.62 4.10
N THR A 430 -6.19 4.46 3.98
CA THR A 430 -7.63 4.38 3.64
C THR A 430 -8.50 4.99 4.72
N ILE A 431 -8.17 4.77 6.00
CA ILE A 431 -8.86 5.42 7.13
C ILE A 431 -8.70 6.94 7.05
N THR A 432 -7.50 7.41 6.72
CA THR A 432 -7.23 8.85 6.56
C THR A 432 -8.08 9.45 5.45
N TRP A 433 -8.20 8.76 4.31
CA TRP A 433 -9.06 9.20 3.21
C TRP A 433 -10.55 9.17 3.57
N MET A 434 -11.04 8.13 4.24
CA MET A 434 -12.41 8.06 4.76
C MET A 434 -12.71 9.20 5.74
N GLY A 435 -11.71 9.63 6.51
CA GLY A 435 -11.85 10.69 7.51
C GLY A 435 -11.71 12.11 6.98
N LEU A 436 -11.34 12.35 5.71
CA LEU A 436 -11.06 13.71 5.21
C LEU A 436 -12.22 14.69 5.38
N PHE A 437 -13.47 14.20 5.26
CA PHE A 437 -14.67 15.03 5.43
C PHE A 437 -15.04 15.26 6.90
N TYR A 438 -14.89 14.24 7.75
CA TYR A 438 -15.29 14.28 9.16
C TYR A 438 -14.22 14.92 10.08
N CYS A 439 -12.95 14.67 9.75
CA CYS A 439 -11.78 15.08 10.51
C CYS A 439 -10.69 15.62 9.54
N PRO A 440 -10.77 16.90 9.13
CA PRO A 440 -9.88 17.50 8.12
C PRO A 440 -8.40 17.48 8.50
N LEU A 441 -8.09 17.39 9.80
CA LEU A 441 -6.74 17.35 10.35
C LEU A 441 -6.23 15.91 10.57
N LEU A 442 -7.00 14.87 10.22
CA LEU A 442 -6.54 13.48 10.24
C LEU A 442 -5.28 13.23 9.39
N PRO A 443 -5.07 13.89 8.22
CA PRO A 443 -3.82 13.78 7.46
C PRO A 443 -2.58 14.28 8.20
N LEU A 444 -2.72 15.26 9.09
CA LEU A 444 -1.62 15.72 9.94
C LEU A 444 -1.20 14.61 10.91
N LEU A 445 -2.17 14.02 11.61
CA LEU A 445 -1.96 12.89 12.52
C LEU A 445 -1.30 11.71 11.78
N ASN A 446 -1.84 11.34 10.62
CA ASN A 446 -1.32 10.25 9.81
C ASN A 446 0.11 10.54 9.28
N SER A 447 0.42 11.80 8.96
CA SER A 447 1.79 12.20 8.59
C SER A 447 2.79 11.94 9.71
N VAL A 448 2.42 12.27 10.96
CA VAL A 448 3.23 11.96 12.15
C VAL A 448 3.38 10.44 12.33
N PHE A 449 2.29 9.68 12.18
CA PHE A 449 2.33 8.21 12.30
C PHE A 449 3.19 7.55 11.23
N ILE A 450 3.11 7.99 9.97
CA ILE A 450 3.95 7.50 8.88
C ILE A 450 5.42 7.85 9.14
N PHE A 451 5.71 9.06 9.60
CA PHE A 451 7.06 9.48 9.96
C PHE A 451 7.64 8.61 11.09
N LEU A 452 6.91 8.41 12.17
CA LEU A 452 7.33 7.53 13.28
C LEU A 452 7.49 6.09 12.81
N THR A 453 6.55 5.57 12.01
CA THR A 453 6.61 4.22 11.44
C THR A 453 7.84 4.03 10.56
N PHE A 454 8.28 5.06 9.82
CA PHE A 454 9.50 5.02 9.02
C PHE A 454 10.72 4.69 9.90
N TYR A 455 10.90 5.39 11.03
CA TYR A 455 12.03 5.16 11.93
C TYR A 455 11.90 3.83 12.68
N ILE A 456 10.71 3.49 13.17
CA ILE A 456 10.47 2.22 13.86
C ILE A 456 10.80 1.04 12.94
N LYS A 457 10.25 1.02 11.72
CA LYS A 457 10.48 -0.08 10.76
C LYS A 457 11.92 -0.11 10.26
N LYS A 458 12.57 1.05 10.07
CA LYS A 458 14.01 1.12 9.78
C LYS A 458 14.84 0.48 10.90
N TYR A 459 14.52 0.77 12.16
CA TYR A 459 15.18 0.17 13.30
C TYR A 459 14.95 -1.35 13.38
N THR A 460 13.68 -1.80 13.29
CA THR A 460 13.33 -3.22 13.27
C THR A 460 14.07 -3.97 12.16
N LEU A 461 14.15 -3.39 10.95
CA LEU A 461 14.85 -4.02 9.83
C LEU A 461 16.36 -4.18 10.10
N MET A 462 17.03 -3.11 10.54
CA MET A 462 18.49 -3.13 10.71
C MET A 462 18.92 -3.99 11.90
N ARG A 463 18.05 -4.15 12.90
CA ARG A 463 18.44 -4.64 14.22
C ARG A 463 17.75 -5.96 14.60
N ASN A 464 16.51 -6.18 14.18
CA ASN A 464 15.71 -7.36 14.57
C ASN A 464 15.53 -8.37 13.44
N SER A 465 15.40 -7.91 12.19
CA SER A 465 15.09 -8.77 11.06
C SER A 465 16.33 -9.38 10.41
N LYS A 466 16.16 -10.59 9.88
CA LYS A 466 17.13 -11.21 8.96
C LYS A 466 16.76 -10.82 7.52
N ALA A 467 17.76 -10.67 6.66
CA ALA A 467 17.52 -10.48 5.23
C ALA A 467 16.75 -11.69 4.69
N SER A 468 15.62 -11.46 4.03
CA SER A 468 14.80 -12.56 3.49
C SER A 468 15.61 -13.31 2.43
N PRO A 469 15.75 -14.65 2.53
CA PRO A 469 16.45 -15.45 1.53
C PRO A 469 15.69 -15.53 0.20
N ARG A 470 14.39 -15.18 0.21
CA ARG A 470 13.52 -15.18 -0.97
C ARG A 470 13.51 -13.78 -1.59
N ARG A 471 14.32 -13.60 -2.64
CA ARG A 471 14.32 -12.36 -3.43
C ARG A 471 13.03 -12.29 -4.23
N PHE A 472 12.08 -11.50 -3.76
CA PHE A 472 10.94 -11.08 -4.59
C PHE A 472 11.46 -10.26 -5.77
N ARG A 473 10.92 -10.52 -6.96
CA ARG A 473 11.24 -9.73 -8.15
C ARG A 473 10.76 -8.28 -7.94
N ALA A 474 11.70 -7.35 -7.84
CA ALA A 474 11.46 -5.95 -7.43
C ALA A 474 10.35 -5.23 -8.22
N SER A 475 10.31 -5.43 -9.54
CA SER A 475 9.33 -4.81 -10.45
C SER A 475 7.91 -5.37 -10.30
N SER A 476 7.75 -6.52 -9.63
CA SER A 476 6.43 -7.09 -9.34
C SER A 476 5.80 -6.40 -8.13
N SER A 477 6.59 -6.13 -7.10
CA SER A 477 6.08 -5.67 -5.81
C SER A 477 5.61 -4.21 -5.82
N THR A 478 6.28 -3.32 -6.57
CA THR A 478 5.90 -1.90 -6.70
C THR A 478 4.51 -1.72 -7.31
N PHE A 479 4.23 -2.42 -8.41
CA PHE A 479 2.92 -2.46 -9.05
C PHE A 479 1.82 -2.93 -8.08
N PHE A 480 2.10 -4.00 -7.32
CA PHE A 480 1.15 -4.53 -6.34
C PHE A 480 0.83 -3.49 -5.24
N PHE A 481 1.83 -2.74 -4.75
CA PHE A 481 1.60 -1.70 -3.74
C PHE A 481 0.69 -0.59 -4.26
N GLN A 482 0.90 -0.13 -5.50
CA GLN A 482 0.06 0.90 -6.12
C GLN A 482 -1.36 0.39 -6.38
N LEU A 483 -1.52 -0.85 -6.83
CA LEU A 483 -2.83 -1.47 -7.04
C LEU A 483 -3.65 -1.53 -5.74
N VAL A 484 -3.05 -2.01 -4.66
CA VAL A 484 -3.71 -2.11 -3.35
C VAL A 484 -4.07 -0.73 -2.81
N LEU A 485 -3.21 0.27 -3.04
CA LEU A 485 -3.48 1.66 -2.66
C LEU A 485 -4.68 2.25 -3.41
N ILE A 486 -4.82 1.97 -4.71
CA ILE A 486 -5.98 2.39 -5.52
C ILE A 486 -7.26 1.70 -5.03
N LEU A 487 -7.22 0.39 -4.76
CA LEU A 487 -8.37 -0.33 -4.20
C LEU A 487 -8.81 0.29 -2.87
N GLY A 488 -7.84 0.66 -2.03
CA GLY A 488 -8.10 1.36 -0.79
C GLY A 488 -8.71 2.76 -0.99
N LEU A 489 -8.25 3.51 -1.99
CA LEU A 489 -8.80 4.82 -2.33
C LEU A 489 -10.25 4.72 -2.79
N LEU A 490 -10.56 3.76 -3.66
CA LEU A 490 -11.92 3.47 -4.12
C LEU A 490 -12.84 3.13 -2.94
N LEU A 491 -12.35 2.30 -2.01
CA LEU A 491 -13.09 1.94 -0.79
C LEU A 491 -13.41 3.16 0.09
N ALA A 492 -12.57 4.20 0.09
CA ALA A 492 -12.81 5.44 0.83
C ALA A 492 -13.76 6.40 0.11
N VAL A 493 -13.65 6.50 -1.22
CA VAL A 493 -14.46 7.42 -2.04
C VAL A 493 -15.92 7.00 -2.09
N VAL A 494 -16.23 5.70 -2.17
CA VAL A 494 -17.62 5.20 -2.26
C VAL A 494 -18.52 5.66 -1.09
N PRO A 495 -18.17 5.40 0.20
CA PRO A 495 -19.00 5.83 1.32
C PRO A 495 -19.04 7.35 1.47
N LEU A 496 -17.93 8.05 1.21
CA LEU A 496 -17.89 9.51 1.24
C LEU A 496 -18.78 10.15 0.17
N GLY A 497 -18.75 9.61 -1.06
CA GLY A 497 -19.58 10.05 -2.16
C GLY A 497 -21.05 9.91 -1.83
N TYR A 498 -21.45 8.77 -1.26
CA TYR A 498 -22.83 8.53 -0.82
C TYR A 498 -23.28 9.52 0.27
N VAL A 499 -22.43 9.78 1.26
CA VAL A 499 -22.70 10.74 2.34
C VAL A 499 -22.86 12.16 1.82
N VAL A 500 -21.95 12.60 0.97
CA VAL A 500 -21.99 13.96 0.40
C VAL A 500 -23.20 14.17 -0.51
N SER A 501 -23.62 13.14 -1.26
CA SER A 501 -24.70 13.27 -2.24
C SER A 501 -26.10 13.10 -1.66
N SER A 502 -26.27 12.25 -0.65
CA SER A 502 -27.60 11.67 -0.36
C SER A 502 -28.02 11.71 1.11
N ILE A 503 -27.16 12.14 2.03
CA ILE A 503 -27.45 12.08 3.46
C ILE A 503 -27.69 13.47 4.04
N HIS A 504 -28.73 13.57 4.89
CA HIS A 504 -29.07 14.77 5.65
C HIS A 504 -27.93 15.16 6.59
N SER A 505 -27.52 16.44 6.52
CA SER A 505 -26.53 17.00 7.44
C SER A 505 -27.14 17.13 8.84
N SER A 506 -26.32 17.05 9.88
CA SER A 506 -26.80 17.25 11.25
C SER A 506 -27.36 18.66 11.44
N TRP A 507 -28.47 18.75 12.18
CA TRP A 507 -29.20 20.00 12.35
C TRP A 507 -28.53 20.98 13.33
N ASP A 508 -27.80 20.46 14.32
CA ASP A 508 -27.18 21.25 15.39
C ASP A 508 -25.70 21.59 15.14
N CYS A 509 -25.06 21.03 14.10
CA CYS A 509 -23.63 21.26 13.90
C CYS A 509 -23.12 21.26 12.45
N GLY A 510 -21.97 21.92 12.32
CA GLY A 510 -21.26 22.06 11.06
C GLY A 510 -21.77 23.15 10.14
N LEU A 511 -21.16 23.25 8.96
CA LEU A 511 -21.44 24.31 7.99
C LEU A 511 -22.74 24.09 7.19
N PHE A 512 -23.23 22.85 7.14
CA PHE A 512 -24.34 22.42 6.28
C PHE A 512 -25.65 22.14 7.04
N ALA A 513 -25.79 22.62 8.27
CA ALA A 513 -26.93 22.30 9.14
C ALA A 513 -28.34 22.57 8.56
N ASN A 514 -28.45 23.49 7.60
CA ASN A 514 -29.71 23.85 6.95
C ASN A 514 -29.97 23.11 5.63
N TYR A 515 -29.11 22.19 5.22
CA TYR A 515 -29.17 21.51 3.92
C TYR A 515 -29.52 20.02 4.05
N ALA A 516 -30.40 19.54 3.17
CA ALA A 516 -30.78 18.13 3.12
C ALA A 516 -29.67 17.21 2.55
N ALA A 517 -28.68 17.76 1.84
CA ALA A 517 -27.41 17.10 1.60
C ALA A 517 -26.30 18.14 1.42
N PRO A 518 -25.04 17.86 1.81
CA PRO A 518 -23.93 18.80 1.62
C PRO A 518 -23.79 19.28 0.16
N TRP A 519 -24.06 18.40 -0.82
CA TRP A 519 -23.99 18.74 -2.24
C TRP A 519 -25.06 19.73 -2.71
N GLN A 520 -26.23 19.78 -2.06
CA GLN A 520 -27.33 20.68 -2.46
C GLN A 520 -27.02 22.16 -2.23
N GLY A 521 -26.12 22.47 -1.30
CA GLY A 521 -25.65 23.85 -1.11
C GLY A 521 -24.78 24.35 -2.26
N VAL A 522 -24.15 23.46 -3.04
CA VAL A 522 -23.21 23.87 -4.10
C VAL A 522 -23.90 24.68 -5.20
N PRO A 523 -25.01 24.22 -5.83
CA PRO A 523 -25.70 25.00 -6.85
C PRO A 523 -26.19 26.38 -6.38
N GLU A 524 -26.67 26.50 -5.14
CA GLU A 524 -27.15 27.76 -4.58
C GLU A 524 -26.02 28.76 -4.36
N LEU A 525 -24.92 28.32 -3.72
CA LEU A 525 -23.74 29.16 -3.52
C LEU A 525 -23.07 29.54 -4.86
N MET A 526 -23.13 28.67 -5.87
CA MET A 526 -22.67 28.98 -7.23
C MET A 526 -23.58 29.99 -7.93
N ALA A 527 -24.90 29.92 -7.70
CA ALA A 527 -25.85 30.87 -8.26
C ALA A 527 -25.64 32.30 -7.72
N LEU A 528 -25.20 32.43 -6.46
CA LEU A 528 -24.91 33.72 -5.84
C LEU A 528 -23.62 34.38 -6.37
N ARG A 529 -22.68 33.60 -6.92
CA ARG A 529 -21.31 34.04 -7.25
C ARG A 529 -21.01 34.10 -8.74
N LEU A 530 -21.52 33.14 -9.52
CA LEU A 530 -21.21 33.09 -10.94
C LEU A 530 -22.12 34.01 -11.75
N PRO A 531 -21.59 34.75 -12.74
CA PRO A 531 -22.42 35.46 -13.70
C PRO A 531 -23.34 34.47 -14.45
N PRO A 532 -24.48 34.94 -15.00
CA PRO A 532 -25.49 34.10 -15.65
C PRO A 532 -24.96 33.32 -16.86
N SER A 533 -23.83 33.74 -17.45
CA SER A 533 -23.09 32.99 -18.47
C SER A 533 -22.35 31.78 -17.88
N GLY A 534 -21.62 31.97 -16.78
CA GLY A 534 -20.89 30.90 -16.09
C GLY A 534 -21.83 29.81 -15.55
N GLN A 535 -22.99 30.19 -15.03
CA GLN A 535 -23.99 29.24 -14.54
C GLN A 535 -24.57 28.34 -15.66
N ARG A 536 -24.77 28.90 -16.87
CA ARG A 536 -25.23 28.14 -18.04
C ARG A 536 -24.17 27.13 -18.49
N VAL A 537 -22.91 27.54 -18.51
CA VAL A 537 -21.78 26.65 -18.84
C VAL A 537 -21.67 25.51 -17.83
N LEU A 538 -21.75 25.81 -16.52
CA LEU A 538 -21.66 24.78 -15.48
C LEU A 538 -22.83 23.78 -15.55
N ARG A 539 -24.06 24.27 -15.75
CA ARG A 539 -25.24 23.41 -15.95
C ARG A 539 -25.13 22.55 -17.20
N TYR A 540 -24.55 23.09 -18.27
CA TYR A 540 -24.31 22.31 -19.50
C TYR A 540 -23.26 21.22 -19.27
N LEU A 541 -22.13 21.54 -18.63
CA LEU A 541 -21.07 20.57 -18.29
C LEU A 541 -21.56 19.46 -17.35
N GLY A 542 -22.44 19.79 -16.41
CA GLY A 542 -23.05 18.82 -15.49
C GLY A 542 -24.23 18.04 -16.08
N SER A 543 -24.69 18.39 -17.29
CA SER A 543 -25.85 17.74 -17.91
C SER A 543 -25.48 16.38 -18.48
N HIS A 544 -26.45 15.45 -18.45
CA HIS A 544 -26.39 14.18 -19.18
C HIS A 544 -26.05 14.38 -20.67
N ALA A 545 -26.48 15.50 -21.26
CA ALA A 545 -26.21 15.83 -22.65
C ALA A 545 -24.71 16.05 -22.96
N PHE A 546 -23.91 16.47 -21.98
CA PHE A 546 -22.46 16.65 -22.12
C PHE A 546 -21.68 15.41 -21.66
N SER A 547 -22.14 14.74 -20.59
CA SER A 547 -21.43 13.60 -20.03
C SER A 547 -21.45 12.37 -20.94
N PHE A 548 -22.56 12.05 -21.62
CA PHE A 548 -22.62 10.89 -22.52
C PHE A 548 -21.66 11.03 -23.72
N PRO A 549 -21.62 12.14 -24.48
CA PRO A 549 -20.64 12.32 -25.56
C PRO A 549 -19.19 12.26 -25.07
N VAL A 550 -18.88 12.84 -23.91
CA VAL A 550 -17.53 12.80 -23.33
C VAL A 550 -17.14 11.37 -22.94
N LEU A 551 -18.06 10.59 -22.37
CA LEU A 551 -17.81 9.18 -22.07
C LEU A 551 -17.62 8.34 -23.35
N ILE A 552 -18.40 8.61 -24.40
CA ILE A 552 -18.22 7.97 -25.72
C ILE A 552 -16.84 8.34 -26.28
N LEU A 553 -16.46 9.62 -26.26
CA LEU A 553 -15.15 10.07 -26.72
C LEU A 553 -14.02 9.42 -25.91
N LEU A 554 -14.12 9.38 -24.59
CA LEU A 554 -13.13 8.74 -23.72
C LEU A 554 -13.03 7.24 -23.99
N SER A 555 -14.16 6.56 -24.21
CA SER A 555 -14.16 5.12 -24.56
C SER A 555 -13.57 4.87 -25.96
N LEU A 556 -13.80 5.75 -26.93
CA LEU A 556 -13.16 5.71 -28.24
C LEU A 556 -11.64 5.93 -28.11
N VAL A 557 -11.20 6.93 -27.34
CA VAL A 557 -9.78 7.16 -27.07
C VAL A 557 -9.16 5.94 -26.39
N LEU A 558 -9.83 5.37 -25.40
CA LEU A 558 -9.35 4.19 -24.68
C LEU A 558 -9.24 2.97 -25.61
N THR A 559 -10.23 2.73 -26.48
CA THR A 559 -10.17 1.64 -27.46
C THR A 559 -9.07 1.84 -28.50
N VAL A 560 -8.84 3.08 -28.94
CA VAL A 560 -7.69 3.43 -29.81
C VAL A 560 -6.36 3.22 -29.08
N CYS A 561 -6.23 3.64 -27.83
CA CYS A 561 -5.01 3.41 -27.04
C CYS A 561 -4.76 1.91 -26.81
N VAL A 562 -5.79 1.13 -26.51
CA VAL A 562 -5.70 -0.32 -26.32
C VAL A 562 -5.33 -1.01 -27.64
N SER A 563 -5.96 -0.63 -28.75
CA SER A 563 -5.63 -1.20 -30.06
C SER A 563 -4.20 -0.88 -30.49
N GLN A 564 -3.74 0.36 -30.24
CA GLN A 564 -2.36 0.77 -30.49
C GLN A 564 -1.37 0.00 -29.61
N SER A 565 -1.67 -0.18 -28.33
CA SER A 565 -0.86 -0.99 -27.40
C SER A 565 -0.74 -2.43 -27.88
N GLN A 566 -1.83 -3.03 -28.36
CA GLN A 566 -1.83 -4.37 -28.94
C GLN A 566 -1.03 -4.43 -30.26
N ALA A 567 -1.17 -3.44 -31.16
CA ALA A 567 -0.42 -3.37 -32.41
C ALA A 567 1.09 -3.25 -32.16
N ASN A 568 1.48 -2.38 -31.22
CA ASN A 568 2.87 -2.24 -30.77
C ASN A 568 3.41 -3.54 -30.19
N SER A 569 2.61 -4.24 -29.37
CA SER A 569 2.99 -5.55 -28.84
C SER A 569 3.26 -6.58 -29.95
N ARG A 570 2.39 -6.63 -30.98
CA ARG A 570 2.61 -7.51 -32.16
C ARG A 570 3.85 -7.11 -32.96
N ALA A 571 4.09 -5.81 -33.16
CA ALA A 571 5.29 -5.32 -33.85
C ALA A 571 6.57 -5.72 -33.09
N ILE A 572 6.60 -5.56 -31.78
CA ILE A 572 7.70 -5.99 -30.92
C ILE A 572 7.92 -7.51 -31.02
N GLN A 573 6.85 -8.32 -31.05
CA GLN A 573 6.97 -9.76 -31.25
C GLN A 573 7.59 -10.12 -32.61
N ARG A 574 7.24 -9.41 -33.69
CA ARG A 574 7.87 -9.62 -35.01
C ARG A 574 9.36 -9.29 -34.99
N ILE A 575 9.74 -8.14 -34.41
CA ILE A 575 11.15 -7.72 -34.28
C ILE A 575 11.93 -8.77 -33.48
N ARG A 576 11.37 -9.27 -32.38
CA ARG A 576 11.99 -10.34 -31.58
C ARG A 576 12.16 -11.64 -32.38
N LYS A 577 11.17 -12.05 -33.19
CA LYS A 577 11.31 -13.21 -34.09
C LYS A 577 12.43 -13.01 -35.10
N GLN A 578 12.53 -11.81 -35.69
CA GLN A 578 13.62 -11.49 -36.61
C GLN A 578 14.99 -11.52 -35.93
N LEU A 579 15.11 -11.01 -34.70
CA LEU A 579 16.35 -11.11 -33.92
C LEU A 579 16.78 -12.57 -33.67
N VAL A 580 15.83 -13.46 -33.36
CA VAL A 580 16.12 -14.90 -33.21
C VAL A 580 16.59 -15.50 -34.52
N TRP A 581 15.88 -15.25 -35.63
CA TRP A 581 16.28 -15.72 -36.97
C TRP A 581 17.68 -15.26 -37.37
N VAL A 582 17.98 -13.98 -37.13
CA VAL A 582 19.31 -13.42 -37.39
C VAL A 582 20.37 -14.10 -36.52
N SER A 583 20.11 -14.28 -35.22
CA SER A 583 21.05 -14.97 -34.32
C SER A 583 21.35 -16.42 -34.74
N VAL A 584 20.34 -17.15 -35.25
CA VAL A 584 20.51 -18.52 -35.77
C VAL A 584 21.34 -18.51 -37.05
N ARG A 585 21.12 -17.53 -37.93
CA ARG A 585 21.89 -17.39 -39.18
C ARG A 585 23.37 -17.12 -38.91
N TRP A 586 23.68 -16.19 -37.99
CA TRP A 586 25.07 -15.92 -37.58
C TRP A 586 25.74 -17.12 -36.90
N ALA A 587 24.99 -17.92 -36.13
CA ALA A 587 25.51 -19.17 -35.56
C ALA A 587 25.84 -20.21 -36.64
N GLY A 588 25.02 -20.31 -37.70
CA GLY A 588 25.27 -21.18 -38.85
C GLY A 588 26.45 -20.72 -39.72
N GLU A 589 26.54 -19.44 -40.04
CA GLU A 589 27.67 -18.89 -40.82
C GLU A 589 28.99 -18.95 -40.03
N GLY A 590 28.96 -18.75 -38.70
CA GLY A 590 30.12 -18.94 -37.83
C GLY A 590 30.65 -20.38 -37.79
N SER A 591 29.79 -21.38 -37.99
CA SER A 591 30.22 -22.78 -38.12
C SER A 591 30.87 -23.12 -39.46
N HIS A 592 30.61 -22.34 -40.52
CA HIS A 592 31.24 -22.52 -41.83
C HIS A 592 32.57 -21.76 -41.98
N LEU A 593 32.89 -20.85 -41.06
CA LEU A 593 34.10 -20.02 -41.08
C LEU A 593 35.18 -20.45 -40.08
N ALA A 594 35.05 -21.61 -39.43
CA ALA A 594 36.14 -22.23 -38.69
C ALA A 594 36.95 -23.13 -39.63
N PRO A 595 38.16 -22.73 -40.10
CA PRO A 595 39.01 -23.66 -40.81
C PRO A 595 39.58 -24.64 -39.79
N GLU A 596 39.65 -25.91 -40.20
CA GLU A 596 40.44 -26.93 -39.53
C GLU A 596 41.88 -26.44 -39.30
N ARG A 597 42.15 -25.93 -38.10
CA ARG A 597 43.47 -26.05 -37.49
C ARG A 597 43.27 -26.71 -36.15
N GLY A 598 43.73 -27.95 -36.05
CA GLY A 598 43.65 -28.78 -34.87
C GLY A 598 44.20 -28.06 -33.65
N LEU A 599 43.30 -27.61 -32.78
CA LEU A 599 43.56 -27.40 -31.37
C LEU A 599 42.20 -27.34 -30.64
N ARG A 600 42.04 -28.22 -29.65
CA ARG A 600 40.93 -28.22 -28.69
C ARG A 600 40.67 -26.79 -28.18
N GLY A 601 39.52 -26.21 -28.49
CA GLY A 601 39.16 -24.87 -27.98
C GLY A 601 37.96 -24.16 -28.62
N GLY A 602 37.35 -24.70 -29.67
CA GLY A 602 36.34 -24.00 -30.49
C GLY A 602 34.88 -23.99 -29.98
N ALA A 603 34.60 -24.34 -28.72
CA ALA A 603 33.22 -24.32 -28.18
C ALA A 603 32.84 -23.00 -27.47
N LEU A 604 33.77 -22.05 -27.35
CA LEU A 604 33.61 -20.86 -26.50
C LEU A 604 33.24 -19.56 -27.25
N VAL A 605 33.37 -19.51 -28.58
CA VAL A 605 33.18 -18.24 -29.34
C VAL A 605 31.73 -18.02 -29.76
N GLY A 606 30.97 -19.08 -30.06
CA GLY A 606 29.54 -18.96 -30.37
C GLY A 606 28.67 -18.50 -29.19
N ALA A 607 29.19 -18.66 -27.96
CA ALA A 607 28.50 -18.22 -26.73
C ALA A 607 28.71 -16.73 -26.41
N TRP A 608 29.75 -16.09 -26.96
CA TRP A 608 30.10 -14.70 -26.63
C TRP A 608 29.23 -13.67 -27.38
N LEU A 609 28.76 -13.97 -28.59
CA LEU A 609 27.90 -13.07 -29.39
C LEU A 609 26.42 -13.06 -28.93
N LEU A 610 26.03 -13.96 -28.03
CA LEU A 610 24.72 -13.91 -27.36
C LEU A 610 24.69 -12.90 -26.19
N SER A 611 25.83 -12.29 -25.84
CA SER A 611 25.96 -11.30 -24.78
C SER A 611 26.07 -9.89 -25.37
N GLY A 612 24.94 -9.31 -25.77
CA GLY A 612 24.86 -7.98 -26.35
C GLY A 612 23.69 -7.16 -25.79
N GLY A 613 23.57 -7.08 -24.47
CA GLY A 613 22.72 -6.10 -23.79
C GLY A 613 23.53 -4.84 -23.51
N GLY A 614 23.28 -3.77 -24.26
CA GLY A 614 24.07 -2.55 -24.25
C GLY A 614 24.19 -1.87 -22.88
N THR A 615 25.43 -1.51 -22.54
CA THR A 615 25.71 -0.32 -21.71
C THR A 615 26.43 0.68 -22.61
N VAL A 616 25.82 1.85 -22.75
CA VAL A 616 26.45 3.02 -23.38
C VAL A 616 27.60 3.45 -22.46
N GLY A 617 28.83 3.28 -22.93
CA GLY A 617 30.05 3.68 -22.23
C GLY A 617 31.11 4.10 -23.23
N ALA A 618 31.35 5.42 -23.26
CA ALA A 618 32.21 6.13 -24.19
C ALA A 618 33.58 5.47 -24.45
N TRP A 619 33.96 5.33 -25.73
CA TRP A 619 35.35 5.23 -26.15
C TRP A 619 35.66 6.33 -27.15
N SER A 620 36.57 7.20 -26.72
CA SER A 620 37.10 8.35 -27.42
C SER A 620 38.36 7.95 -28.21
N LEU A 621 38.47 8.49 -29.43
CA LEU A 621 39.66 8.73 -30.27
C LEU A 621 40.59 7.55 -30.64
N ALA A 622 40.71 7.32 -31.94
CA ALA A 622 42.00 7.42 -32.65
C ALA A 622 41.77 7.59 -34.17
N SER A 623 42.25 8.71 -34.70
CA SER A 623 42.23 9.08 -36.11
C SER A 623 43.16 8.22 -36.97
N ARG A 624 42.75 7.90 -38.21
CA ARG A 624 43.67 7.99 -39.37
C ARG A 624 42.93 8.25 -40.67
N ARG A 625 43.29 9.40 -41.27
CA ARG A 625 42.90 9.91 -42.59
C ARG A 625 43.35 8.99 -43.73
N ARG A 626 42.51 8.90 -44.76
CA ARG A 626 42.75 8.87 -46.22
C ARG A 626 41.50 8.21 -46.82
N GLY A 627 40.59 8.86 -47.53
CA GLY A 627 40.73 9.89 -48.54
C GLY A 627 40.57 9.22 -49.92
N ALA A 628 39.34 9.21 -50.45
CA ALA A 628 39.00 9.16 -51.89
C ALA A 628 37.50 8.84 -52.06
N TRP A 629 36.71 9.87 -52.37
CA TRP A 629 35.48 9.72 -53.15
C TRP A 629 35.83 9.92 -54.63
N PRO A 630 35.14 9.22 -55.54
CA PRO A 630 34.67 9.90 -56.72
C PRO A 630 33.14 9.82 -56.83
N LEU A 631 32.59 10.98 -57.13
CA LEU A 631 31.24 11.20 -57.63
C LEU A 631 31.03 10.49 -58.97
N GLY A 632 29.77 10.12 -59.22
CA GLY A 632 29.20 10.22 -60.56
C GLY A 632 28.59 8.93 -61.10
N GLY A 633 27.35 9.07 -61.62
CA GLY A 633 26.86 8.22 -62.69
C GLY A 633 25.56 7.51 -62.39
N ALA A 634 24.45 8.15 -62.75
CA ALA A 634 23.15 7.55 -62.85
C ALA A 634 23.11 6.40 -63.88
N ARG A 635 22.45 5.30 -63.52
CA ARG A 635 21.46 4.60 -64.34
C ARG A 635 20.59 3.72 -63.45
#